data_AF-A0A2A6L8S7-F1
#
_entry.id   AF-A0A2A6L8S7-F1
#
_cell.length_a   1.000
_cell.length_b   1.000
_cell.length_c   1.000
_cell.angle_alpha   90.00
_cell.angle_beta   90.00
_cell.angle_gamma   90.00
#
_symmetry.space_group_name_H-M   'P 1'
#
loop_
_entity.id
_entity.type
_entity.pdbx_description
1 polymer ?
#
loop_
_entity_poly.entity_id
_entity_poly.type
_entity_poly.pdbx_seq_one_letter_code
_entity_poly.pdbx_strand_id
1 'polypeptide(L)'
;MSIATIQSDRLGANPFVVEGPIVSGSGIPGPNFALGAVAGGDREAEWVYCQLVLAAPTTLQPGQWFQWNKDYVASLLTTAGAVVGQRCGVFSGAAQPPTLTGGPVGAITLAAGTYHLWLQRNGQAPSQVATATAALVVAETTTTAGQASAPASATVGTRAIANVNFAAANQTFTANTVNGSSLLTGLAGLSAGSGPFIGAAVAGTGISGGTTISGITYSPNGVVQSITLSANATVNGTAITITATGVLEATLMRPFLSKVN
;
A
#
# COMPACT_ATOMS: atom_id res chain seq x y z
N MET A 1 8.55 -32.61 -16.06
CA MET A 1 7.42 -32.05 -15.28
C MET A 1 7.98 -31.47 -14.00
N SER A 2 8.27 -30.17 -13.95
CA SER A 2 8.66 -29.50 -12.72
C SER A 2 7.39 -28.96 -12.04
N ILE A 3 7.00 -29.64 -10.97
CA ILE A 3 5.91 -29.30 -10.07
C ILE A 3 6.36 -28.18 -9.13
N ALA A 4 5.47 -27.19 -8.94
CA ALA A 4 5.47 -26.14 -7.91
C ALA A 4 6.75 -25.30 -7.77
N THR A 5 6.75 -24.11 -8.38
CA THR A 5 7.58 -23.00 -7.90
C THR A 5 7.07 -22.55 -6.54
N ILE A 6 7.95 -22.49 -5.54
CA ILE A 6 7.67 -21.98 -4.18
C ILE A 6 7.13 -20.54 -4.31
N GLN A 7 5.89 -20.30 -3.88
CA GLN A 7 5.35 -18.95 -3.69
C GLN A 7 6.15 -18.26 -2.56
N SER A 8 7.19 -17.50 -2.91
CA SER A 8 8.03 -16.76 -1.96
C SER A 8 7.43 -15.42 -1.53
N ASP A 9 6.47 -14.89 -2.29
CA ASP A 9 6.04 -13.51 -2.11
C ASP A 9 4.87 -13.43 -1.13
N ARG A 10 5.02 -12.54 -0.13
CA ARG A 10 4.07 -12.29 0.95
C ARG A 10 2.73 -11.70 0.46
N LEU A 11 2.77 -11.03 -0.69
CA LEU A 11 1.63 -10.33 -1.30
C LEU A 11 1.44 -10.86 -2.72
N GLY A 12 0.22 -10.77 -3.25
CA GLY A 12 0.01 -11.01 -4.68
C GLY A 12 0.76 -9.95 -5.49
N ALA A 13 1.64 -10.37 -6.41
CA ALA A 13 2.37 -9.44 -7.26
C ALA A 13 1.41 -8.76 -8.23
N ASN A 14 1.30 -7.43 -8.19
CA ASN A 14 0.60 -6.68 -9.23
C ASN A 14 1.44 -6.74 -10.52
N PRO A 15 0.96 -7.37 -11.60
CA PRO A 15 1.74 -7.49 -12.82
C PRO A 15 1.71 -6.21 -13.68
N PHE A 16 0.99 -5.16 -13.24
CA PHE A 16 0.72 -3.98 -14.05
C PHE A 16 1.22 -2.67 -13.42
N VAL A 17 1.36 -1.66 -14.28
CA VAL A 17 1.83 -0.31 -13.93
C VAL A 17 0.69 0.69 -13.98
N VAL A 18 0.89 1.87 -13.41
CA VAL A 18 -0.02 3.01 -13.62
C VAL A 18 0.20 3.57 -15.02
N GLU A 19 -0.88 3.82 -15.75
CA GLU A 19 -0.85 4.30 -17.14
C GLU A 19 -1.33 5.75 -17.21
N GLY A 20 -0.61 6.59 -17.95
CA GLY A 20 -0.97 8.00 -18.22
C GLY A 20 0.08 9.04 -17.80
N PRO A 21 -0.24 10.34 -17.92
CA PRO A 21 -1.56 10.90 -18.21
C PRO A 21 -1.97 10.67 -19.66
N ILE A 22 -3.19 10.17 -19.88
CA ILE A 22 -3.74 10.01 -21.23
C ILE A 22 -4.48 11.31 -21.58
N VAL A 23 -3.98 12.03 -22.57
CA VAL A 23 -4.58 13.27 -23.09
C VAL A 23 -5.17 12.96 -24.46
N SER A 24 -6.46 13.22 -24.65
CA SER A 24 -7.10 13.01 -25.95
C SER A 24 -6.37 13.78 -27.06
N GLY A 25 -5.96 13.08 -28.12
CA GLY A 25 -5.21 13.66 -29.25
C GLY A 25 -3.69 13.76 -29.08
N SER A 26 -3.11 13.25 -27.99
CA SER A 26 -1.65 13.34 -27.76
C SER A 26 -0.81 12.29 -28.51
N GLY A 27 -1.44 11.36 -29.23
CA GLY A 27 -0.76 10.24 -29.89
C GLY A 27 -0.25 9.15 -28.94
N ILE A 28 -0.46 9.31 -27.62
CA ILE A 28 -0.20 8.27 -26.63
C ILE A 28 -1.26 7.17 -26.82
N PRO A 29 -0.88 5.87 -26.92
CA PRO A 29 -1.82 4.78 -26.98
C PRO A 29 -2.88 4.89 -25.87
N GLY A 30 -4.14 4.65 -26.23
CA GLY A 30 -5.26 4.69 -25.28
C GLY A 30 -5.12 3.63 -24.16
N PRO A 31 -6.08 3.56 -23.22
CA PRO A 31 -6.02 2.60 -22.13
C PRO A 31 -5.87 1.17 -22.67
N ASN A 32 -4.95 0.41 -22.10
CA ASN A 32 -4.62 -0.93 -22.58
C ASN A 32 -5.73 -1.95 -22.25
N PHE A 33 -6.62 -1.60 -21.32
CA PHE A 33 -7.71 -2.45 -20.84
C PHE A 33 -9.02 -1.68 -20.76
N ALA A 34 -10.15 -2.41 -20.86
CA ALA A 34 -11.45 -1.83 -20.59
C ALA A 34 -11.60 -1.51 -19.10
N LEU A 35 -12.28 -0.41 -18.78
CA LEU A 35 -12.63 -0.08 -17.40
C LEU A 35 -13.43 -1.23 -16.76
N GLY A 36 -13.03 -1.62 -15.55
CA GLY A 36 -13.60 -2.75 -14.85
C GLY A 36 -13.05 -4.11 -15.24
N ALA A 37 -12.07 -4.17 -16.16
CA ALA A 37 -11.31 -5.39 -16.42
C ALA A 37 -10.71 -5.92 -15.11
N VAL A 38 -10.71 -7.24 -14.99
CA VAL A 38 -10.22 -7.94 -13.80
C VAL A 38 -9.05 -8.81 -14.19
N ALA A 39 -8.00 -8.76 -13.39
CA ALA A 39 -6.85 -9.65 -13.51
C ALA A 39 -6.64 -10.39 -12.20
N GLY A 40 -6.37 -11.69 -12.29
CA GLY A 40 -5.95 -12.50 -11.15
C GLY A 40 -4.44 -12.58 -11.06
N GLY A 41 -3.93 -12.90 -9.88
CA GLY A 41 -2.52 -13.21 -9.66
C GLY A 41 -2.31 -14.09 -8.45
N ASP A 42 -1.07 -14.14 -7.98
CA ASP A 42 -0.69 -14.98 -6.85
C ASP A 42 -1.38 -14.58 -5.55
N ARG A 43 -1.40 -15.50 -4.57
CA ARG A 43 -1.99 -15.29 -3.23
C ARG A 43 -3.46 -14.84 -3.28
N GLU A 44 -4.23 -15.43 -4.19
CA GLU A 44 -5.65 -15.12 -4.40
C GLU A 44 -5.92 -13.66 -4.77
N ALA A 45 -4.88 -12.95 -5.22
CA ALA A 45 -5.00 -11.54 -5.54
C ALA A 45 -5.85 -11.34 -6.79
N GLU A 46 -6.67 -10.30 -6.73
CA GLU A 46 -7.54 -9.90 -7.83
C GLU A 46 -7.46 -8.38 -7.91
N TRP A 47 -7.14 -7.86 -9.10
CA TRP A 47 -7.09 -6.42 -9.37
C TRP A 47 -8.19 -6.02 -10.33
N VAL A 48 -8.70 -4.81 -10.16
CA VAL A 48 -9.66 -4.18 -11.06
C VAL A 48 -9.04 -2.92 -11.68
N TYR A 49 -9.21 -2.78 -12.99
CA TYR A 49 -8.75 -1.62 -13.74
C TYR A 49 -9.73 -0.46 -13.60
N CYS A 50 -9.23 0.69 -13.13
CA CYS A 50 -10.03 1.89 -12.88
C CYS A 50 -9.39 3.13 -13.47
N GLN A 51 -10.23 4.10 -13.82
CA GLN A 51 -9.79 5.45 -14.18
C GLN A 51 -9.56 6.27 -12.92
N LEU A 52 -8.49 7.06 -12.88
CA LEU A 52 -8.21 8.02 -11.82
C LEU A 52 -8.09 9.42 -12.44
N VAL A 53 -8.88 10.37 -11.97
CA VAL A 53 -8.80 11.78 -12.40
C VAL A 53 -8.22 12.61 -11.27
N LEU A 54 -7.08 13.25 -11.52
CA LEU A 54 -6.37 14.07 -10.55
C LEU A 54 -6.51 15.55 -10.92
N ALA A 55 -7.00 16.35 -9.97
CA ALA A 55 -7.12 17.80 -10.13
C ALA A 55 -5.83 18.56 -9.80
N ALA A 56 -4.90 17.92 -9.09
CA ALA A 56 -3.64 18.50 -8.63
C ALA A 56 -2.57 17.41 -8.51
N PRO A 57 -1.28 17.77 -8.40
CA PRO A 57 -0.24 16.80 -8.13
C PRO A 57 -0.56 15.94 -6.91
N THR A 58 -0.56 14.63 -7.08
CA THR A 58 -0.95 13.67 -6.05
C THR A 58 0.08 12.57 -5.97
N THR A 59 0.57 12.30 -4.76
CA THR A 59 1.46 11.17 -4.49
C THR A 59 0.64 9.93 -4.18
N LEU A 60 0.73 8.94 -5.07
CA LEU A 60 0.20 7.61 -4.85
C LEU A 60 1.21 6.75 -4.11
N GLN A 61 0.74 6.08 -3.07
CA GLN A 61 1.55 5.24 -2.18
C GLN A 61 0.92 3.84 -2.10
N PRO A 62 1.73 2.77 -2.10
CA PRO A 62 1.24 1.43 -1.84
C PRO A 62 0.41 1.38 -0.55
N GLY A 63 -0.71 0.65 -0.63
CA GLY A 63 -1.70 0.48 0.42
C GLY A 63 -2.72 1.60 0.56
N GLN A 64 -2.66 2.66 -0.24
CA GLN A 64 -3.71 3.69 -0.21
C GLN A 64 -5.06 3.11 -0.63
N TRP A 65 -6.10 3.47 0.13
CA TRP A 65 -7.46 3.05 -0.14
C TRP A 65 -8.15 3.91 -1.19
N PHE A 66 -8.84 3.23 -2.11
CA PHE A 66 -9.67 3.84 -3.12
C PHE A 66 -11.06 3.22 -3.08
N GLN A 67 -12.05 4.03 -3.40
CA GLN A 67 -13.36 3.55 -3.86
C GLN A 67 -13.50 3.81 -5.35
N TRP A 68 -14.44 3.14 -6.00
CA TRP A 68 -14.84 3.47 -7.36
C TRP A 68 -16.35 3.36 -7.56
N ASN A 69 -16.86 4.19 -8.48
CA ASN A 69 -18.26 4.19 -8.86
C ASN A 69 -18.59 3.10 -9.90
N LYS A 70 -19.86 3.07 -10.35
CA LYS A 70 -20.34 2.12 -11.38
C LYS A 70 -19.60 2.23 -12.73
N ASP A 71 -19.02 3.40 -12.99
CA ASP A 71 -18.28 3.71 -14.23
C ASP A 71 -16.77 3.48 -14.04
N TYR A 72 -16.36 2.86 -12.92
CA TYR A 72 -14.98 2.57 -12.53
C TYR A 72 -14.07 3.79 -12.48
N VAL A 73 -14.65 4.96 -12.15
CA VAL A 73 -13.90 6.14 -11.78
C VAL A 73 -13.54 6.02 -10.31
N ALA A 74 -12.24 5.89 -10.03
CA ALA A 74 -11.67 5.75 -8.71
C ALA A 74 -11.38 7.11 -8.07
N SER A 75 -11.58 7.16 -6.76
CA SER A 75 -11.24 8.31 -5.90
C SER A 75 -10.61 7.81 -4.61
N LEU A 76 -9.65 8.56 -4.07
CA LEU A 76 -9.09 8.28 -2.75
C LEU A 76 -10.20 8.20 -1.71
N LEU A 77 -10.16 7.15 -0.91
CA LEU A 77 -11.16 6.90 0.11
C LEU A 77 -10.98 7.88 1.26
N THR A 78 -12.04 8.63 1.59
CA THR A 78 -12.12 9.53 2.75
C THR A 78 -13.52 9.42 3.36
N THR A 79 -13.71 9.74 4.64
CA THR A 79 -15.03 9.72 5.27
C THR A 79 -16.05 10.59 4.54
N ALA A 80 -15.64 11.79 4.12
CA ALA A 80 -16.50 12.74 3.43
C ALA A 80 -16.83 12.31 1.98
N GLY A 81 -15.84 11.76 1.27
CA GLY A 81 -15.99 11.35 -0.13
C GLY A 81 -16.58 9.96 -0.31
N ALA A 82 -16.53 9.12 0.73
CA ALA A 82 -16.96 7.74 0.66
C ALA A 82 -18.47 7.61 0.43
N VAL A 83 -18.91 6.65 -0.40
CA VAL A 83 -20.32 6.43 -0.73
C VAL A 83 -20.72 4.99 -0.41
N VAL A 84 -21.74 4.83 0.44
CA VAL A 84 -22.26 3.49 0.80
C VAL A 84 -22.71 2.74 -0.45
N GLY A 85 -22.37 1.45 -0.52
CA GLY A 85 -22.60 0.56 -1.64
C GLY A 85 -21.50 0.57 -2.70
N GLN A 86 -20.59 1.55 -2.69
CA GLN A 86 -19.44 1.53 -3.58
C GLN A 86 -18.43 0.47 -3.16
N ARG A 87 -17.78 -0.12 -4.17
CA ARG A 87 -16.68 -1.06 -3.97
C ARG A 87 -15.40 -0.28 -3.67
N CYS A 88 -14.53 -0.89 -2.90
CA CYS A 88 -13.25 -0.32 -2.57
C CYS A 88 -12.14 -1.37 -2.65
N GLY A 89 -10.90 -0.89 -2.53
CA GLY A 89 -9.69 -1.69 -2.65
C GLY A 89 -8.47 -0.81 -2.40
N VAL A 90 -7.30 -1.41 -2.51
CA VAL A 90 -6.05 -0.70 -2.24
C VAL A 90 -5.19 -0.59 -3.49
N PHE A 91 -4.48 0.51 -3.61
CA PHE A 91 -3.44 0.67 -4.61
C PHE A 91 -2.22 -0.16 -4.19
N SER A 92 -1.85 -1.15 -4.99
CA SER A 92 -0.73 -2.06 -4.70
C SER A 92 0.65 -1.50 -5.09
N GLY A 93 0.72 -0.31 -5.70
CA GLY A 93 1.95 0.25 -6.29
C GLY A 93 2.02 0.01 -7.80
N ALA A 94 3.06 0.55 -8.46
CA ALA A 94 3.22 0.52 -9.92
C ALA A 94 4.47 -0.27 -10.34
N ALA A 95 4.39 -1.45 -10.97
CA ALA A 95 5.61 -2.18 -11.39
C ALA A 95 6.59 -1.32 -12.26
N GLN A 96 7.90 -1.58 -12.20
CA GLN A 96 8.91 -0.98 -13.09
C GLN A 96 9.93 -2.06 -13.51
N PRO A 97 10.75 -1.85 -14.56
CA PRO A 97 11.09 -2.80 -15.63
C PRO A 97 11.72 -4.16 -15.23
N PRO A 98 11.70 -5.16 -16.17
CA PRO A 98 11.85 -6.61 -15.94
C PRO A 98 13.22 -7.11 -15.42
N THR A 99 14.10 -6.23 -14.95
CA THR A 99 15.39 -6.60 -14.32
C THR A 99 15.32 -6.74 -12.80
N LEU A 100 14.18 -6.43 -12.18
CA LEU A 100 13.97 -6.50 -10.73
C LEU A 100 12.79 -7.42 -10.41
N THR A 101 13.08 -8.59 -9.86
CA THR A 101 12.08 -9.57 -9.43
C THR A 101 11.67 -9.32 -7.97
N GLY A 102 10.35 -9.32 -7.70
CA GLY A 102 9.75 -9.52 -6.37
C GLY A 102 9.45 -8.27 -5.53
N GLY A 103 8.21 -7.76 -5.60
CA GLY A 103 7.63 -6.86 -4.58
C GLY A 103 6.99 -5.56 -5.09
N PRO A 104 6.02 -4.97 -4.35
CA PRO A 104 5.32 -3.76 -4.75
C PRO A 104 6.25 -2.53 -4.79
N VAL A 105 6.14 -1.79 -5.88
CA VAL A 105 6.93 -0.59 -6.20
C VAL A 105 6.46 0.61 -5.40
N GLY A 106 7.41 1.49 -5.07
CA GLY A 106 7.23 2.61 -4.16
C GLY A 106 6.31 3.74 -4.62
N ALA A 107 6.40 4.85 -3.88
CA ALA A 107 5.66 6.07 -4.10
C ALA A 107 5.81 6.61 -5.54
N ILE A 108 4.72 7.04 -6.16
CA ILE A 108 4.75 7.79 -7.41
C ILE A 108 4.00 9.10 -7.25
N THR A 109 4.61 10.21 -7.68
CA THR A 109 3.92 11.51 -7.74
C THR A 109 3.45 11.77 -9.16
N LEU A 110 2.14 11.89 -9.32
CA LEU A 110 1.48 12.15 -10.59
C LEU A 110 1.04 13.62 -10.64
N ALA A 111 1.08 14.23 -11.81
CA ALA A 111 0.55 15.57 -12.03
C ALA A 111 -0.99 15.55 -12.10
N ALA A 112 -1.61 16.71 -12.29
CA ALA A 112 -3.02 16.76 -12.65
C ALA A 112 -3.23 16.09 -14.02
N GLY A 113 -4.28 15.28 -14.16
CA GLY A 113 -4.53 14.54 -15.39
C GLY A 113 -5.44 13.33 -15.19
N THR A 114 -5.69 12.61 -16.29
CA THR A 114 -6.42 11.34 -16.29
C THR A 114 -5.43 10.19 -16.42
N TYR A 115 -5.47 9.31 -15.44
CA TYR A 115 -4.64 8.12 -15.30
C TYR A 115 -5.51 6.88 -15.24
N HIS A 116 -4.88 5.73 -15.40
CA HIS A 116 -5.52 4.44 -15.18
C HIS A 116 -4.63 3.60 -14.29
N LEU A 117 -5.26 2.90 -13.35
CA LEU A 117 -4.55 2.13 -12.33
C LEU A 117 -5.28 0.84 -12.03
N TRP A 118 -4.54 -0.08 -11.41
CA TRP A 118 -5.03 -1.35 -10.93
C TRP A 118 -5.19 -1.29 -9.42
N LEU A 119 -6.41 -1.52 -8.94
CA LEU A 119 -6.73 -1.58 -7.52
C LEU A 119 -6.92 -3.02 -7.10
N GLN A 120 -6.20 -3.45 -6.08
CA GLN A 120 -6.38 -4.77 -5.51
C GLN A 120 -7.67 -4.81 -4.70
N ARG A 121 -8.52 -5.79 -4.99
CA ARG A 121 -9.81 -5.99 -4.33
C ARG A 121 -9.93 -7.36 -3.65
N ASN A 122 -8.99 -8.27 -3.87
CA ASN A 122 -8.96 -9.58 -3.21
C ASN A 122 -7.53 -9.99 -2.84
N GLY A 123 -7.40 -10.91 -1.88
CA GLY A 123 -6.12 -11.46 -1.44
C GLY A 123 -5.41 -10.60 -0.40
N GLN A 124 -4.14 -10.91 -0.14
CA GLN A 124 -3.30 -10.16 0.81
C GLN A 124 -2.71 -8.91 0.16
N ALA A 125 -2.84 -7.77 0.83
CA ALA A 125 -2.39 -6.48 0.34
C ALA A 125 -1.80 -5.62 1.47
N PRO A 126 -0.85 -4.70 1.18
CA PRO A 126 -0.51 -3.64 2.11
C PRO A 126 -1.71 -2.69 2.20
N SER A 127 -1.95 -2.13 3.38
CA SER A 127 -3.03 -1.20 3.64
C SER A 127 -2.53 -0.06 4.51
N GLN A 128 -2.69 1.16 4.03
CA GLN A 128 -2.47 2.35 4.84
C GLN A 128 -3.57 2.46 5.90
N VAL A 129 -3.14 2.59 7.15
CA VAL A 129 -4.04 2.66 8.30
C VAL A 129 -3.68 3.84 9.19
N ALA A 130 -4.68 4.53 9.71
CA ALA A 130 -4.50 5.54 10.75
C ALA A 130 -4.26 4.87 12.11
N THR A 131 -5.08 3.87 12.44
CA THR A 131 -4.97 3.06 13.65
C THR A 131 -5.44 1.64 13.38
N ALA A 132 -4.87 0.66 14.09
CA ALA A 132 -5.41 -0.68 14.18
C ALA A 132 -5.18 -1.26 15.58
N THR A 133 -6.25 -1.67 16.24
CA THR A 133 -6.17 -2.27 17.57
C THR A 133 -6.15 -3.79 17.45
N ALA A 134 -5.23 -4.44 18.17
CA ALA A 134 -5.25 -5.89 18.29
C ALA A 134 -6.56 -6.34 18.95
N ALA A 135 -7.30 -7.21 18.28
CA ALA A 135 -8.55 -7.88 18.71
C ALA A 135 -9.91 -7.28 18.30
N LEU A 136 -10.04 -6.31 17.37
CA LEU A 136 -11.37 -5.68 17.09
C LEU A 136 -11.83 -5.59 15.62
N VAL A 137 -13.16 -5.38 15.53
CA VAL A 137 -14.15 -6.02 14.62
C VAL A 137 -14.56 -5.15 13.42
N VAL A 138 -14.18 -3.86 13.39
CA VAL A 138 -14.73 -2.89 12.44
C VAL A 138 -13.62 -2.20 11.67
N ALA A 139 -13.61 -2.35 10.35
CA ALA A 139 -12.82 -1.53 9.45
C ALA A 139 -13.62 -0.30 9.02
N GLU A 140 -13.00 0.87 8.96
CA GLU A 140 -13.68 2.15 8.76
C GLU A 140 -12.89 3.11 7.87
N THR A 141 -13.60 4.04 7.23
CA THR A 141 -12.99 5.18 6.55
C THR A 141 -12.40 6.17 7.54
N THR A 142 -11.44 6.98 7.09
CA THR A 142 -10.87 8.07 7.89
C THR A 142 -11.03 9.42 7.20
N THR A 143 -10.86 10.51 7.93
CA THR A 143 -10.83 11.87 7.35
C THR A 143 -9.62 12.08 6.45
N THR A 144 -8.50 11.40 6.73
CA THR A 144 -7.30 11.40 5.90
C THR A 144 -7.50 10.56 4.65
N ALA A 145 -7.20 11.13 3.49
CA ALA A 145 -7.40 10.45 2.23
C ALA A 145 -6.49 9.23 2.07
N GLY A 146 -7.07 8.12 1.60
CA GLY A 146 -6.34 6.89 1.32
C GLY A 146 -6.02 6.05 2.55
N GLN A 147 -6.53 6.38 3.74
CA GLN A 147 -6.29 5.61 4.96
C GLN A 147 -7.58 4.97 5.48
N ALA A 148 -7.47 3.71 5.88
CA ALA A 148 -8.49 3.02 6.67
C ALA A 148 -8.17 3.10 8.17
N SER A 149 -9.12 2.70 9.00
CA SER A 149 -8.93 2.54 10.44
C SER A 149 -9.57 1.23 10.90
N ALA A 150 -9.00 0.62 11.93
CA ALA A 150 -9.57 -0.52 12.63
C ALA A 150 -9.60 -0.24 14.14
N PRO A 151 -10.50 0.66 14.59
CA PRO A 151 -10.56 1.09 15.98
C PRO A 151 -11.12 -0.02 16.89
N ALA A 152 -10.94 0.17 18.20
CA ALA A 152 -11.50 -0.72 19.21
C ALA A 152 -13.05 -0.69 19.27
N SER A 153 -13.66 0.38 18.80
CA SER A 153 -15.10 0.52 18.73
C SER A 153 -15.47 1.40 17.56
N ALA A 154 -16.69 1.27 17.07
CA ALA A 154 -17.11 2.00 15.88
C ALA A 154 -17.06 3.51 16.11
N THR A 155 -16.51 4.25 15.13
CA THR A 155 -16.40 5.71 15.24
C THR A 155 -17.65 6.36 14.64
N VAL A 156 -18.32 7.22 15.40
CA VAL A 156 -19.53 7.92 14.92
C VAL A 156 -19.22 8.74 13.68
N GLY A 157 -20.04 8.59 12.64
CA GLY A 157 -19.95 9.35 11.40
C GLY A 157 -18.89 8.84 10.41
N THR A 158 -18.14 7.78 10.73
CA THR A 158 -17.31 7.07 9.75
C THR A 158 -18.17 6.07 8.97
N ARG A 159 -17.62 5.54 7.87
CA ARG A 159 -18.28 4.48 7.09
C ARG A 159 -17.54 3.18 7.30
N ALA A 160 -18.29 2.12 7.59
CA ALA A 160 -17.75 0.79 7.73
C ALA A 160 -17.33 0.22 6.37
N ILE A 161 -16.13 -0.34 6.31
CA ILE A 161 -15.58 -1.12 5.19
C ILE A 161 -15.84 -2.58 5.52
N ALA A 162 -16.72 -3.23 4.76
CA ALA A 162 -17.00 -4.65 4.92
C ALA A 162 -15.97 -5.50 4.17
N ASN A 163 -15.85 -6.77 4.56
CA ASN A 163 -15.04 -7.79 3.91
C ASN A 163 -13.53 -7.47 3.83
N VAL A 164 -13.00 -6.90 4.90
CA VAL A 164 -11.56 -6.72 5.10
C VAL A 164 -11.19 -7.11 6.53
N ASN A 165 -10.06 -7.77 6.68
CA ASN A 165 -9.44 -8.03 7.98
C ASN A 165 -8.01 -7.47 7.98
N PHE A 166 -7.58 -6.90 9.11
CA PHE A 166 -6.21 -6.41 9.27
C PHE A 166 -5.40 -7.35 10.15
N ALA A 167 -4.14 -7.58 9.78
CA ALA A 167 -3.18 -8.18 10.67
C ALA A 167 -2.88 -7.22 11.83
N ALA A 168 -3.03 -7.71 13.05
CA ALA A 168 -2.84 -6.92 14.26
C ALA A 168 -1.36 -6.89 14.65
N ALA A 169 -0.57 -5.92 14.17
CA ALA A 169 0.65 -5.44 14.86
C ALA A 169 1.39 -4.37 14.06
N ASN A 170 1.90 -3.36 14.79
CA ASN A 170 3.07 -2.60 14.34
C ASN A 170 4.27 -3.54 14.20
N GLN A 171 5.11 -3.32 13.21
CA GLN A 171 6.28 -4.17 12.99
C GLN A 171 7.49 -3.58 13.71
N THR A 172 8.08 -4.34 14.63
CA THR A 172 9.31 -3.95 15.32
C THR A 172 10.48 -4.76 14.80
N PHE A 173 11.61 -4.10 14.59
CA PHE A 173 12.85 -4.73 14.14
C PHE A 173 14.04 -3.94 14.68
N THR A 174 15.24 -4.53 14.61
CA THR A 174 16.47 -3.83 14.95
C THR A 174 17.25 -3.45 13.70
N ALA A 175 17.93 -2.31 13.75
CA ALA A 175 18.76 -1.81 12.66
C ALA A 175 19.94 -0.99 13.17
N ASN A 176 20.89 -0.72 12.29
CA ASN A 176 21.96 0.25 12.47
C ASN A 176 21.63 1.53 11.70
N THR A 177 21.92 2.67 12.32
CA THR A 177 21.84 4.01 11.71
C THR A 177 23.22 4.65 11.64
N VAL A 178 23.41 5.46 10.60
CA VAL A 178 24.58 6.33 10.45
C VAL A 178 24.08 7.76 10.33
N ASN A 179 24.64 8.67 11.13
CA ASN A 179 24.29 10.08 11.11
C ASN A 179 24.49 10.66 9.69
N GLY A 180 23.47 11.34 9.18
CA GLY A 180 23.46 11.90 7.83
C GLY A 180 23.13 10.91 6.72
N SER A 181 22.78 9.65 7.04
CA SER A 181 22.35 8.64 6.07
C SER A 181 20.87 8.31 6.22
N SER A 182 20.17 8.13 5.10
CA SER A 182 18.80 7.61 5.06
C SER A 182 18.73 6.08 5.01
N LEU A 183 19.88 5.39 5.05
CA LEU A 183 19.93 3.94 4.91
C LEU A 183 20.01 3.23 6.28
N LEU A 184 19.06 2.35 6.53
CA LEU A 184 19.10 1.38 7.63
C LEU A 184 19.77 0.09 7.16
N THR A 185 20.71 -0.40 7.96
CA THR A 185 21.49 -1.63 7.70
C THR A 185 21.51 -2.53 8.93
N GLY A 186 22.16 -3.70 8.85
CA GLY A 186 22.26 -4.60 10.01
C GLY A 186 20.89 -5.04 10.54
N LEU A 187 19.94 -5.27 9.63
CA LEU A 187 18.55 -5.52 9.96
C LEU A 187 18.39 -6.90 10.62
N ALA A 188 17.65 -6.95 11.74
CA ALA A 188 17.28 -8.19 12.42
C ALA A 188 15.81 -8.17 12.84
N GLY A 189 15.18 -9.35 12.86
CA GLY A 189 13.73 -9.50 13.09
C GLY A 189 12.87 -9.34 11.83
N LEU A 190 13.49 -9.22 10.65
CA LEU A 190 12.80 -9.12 9.36
C LEU A 190 13.01 -10.38 8.52
N SER A 191 11.98 -10.74 7.74
CA SER A 191 12.06 -11.78 6.71
C SER A 191 11.28 -11.35 5.47
N ALA A 192 11.42 -12.09 4.36
CA ALA A 192 10.61 -11.91 3.15
C ALA A 192 9.10 -11.90 3.45
N GLY A 193 8.68 -12.73 4.42
CA GLY A 193 7.29 -12.91 4.82
C GLY A 193 6.84 -12.03 5.99
N SER A 194 7.74 -11.25 6.62
CA SER A 194 7.44 -10.57 7.90
C SER A 194 8.19 -9.24 8.07
N GLY A 195 8.26 -8.42 7.01
CA GLY A 195 8.86 -7.08 7.06
C GLY A 195 7.89 -5.89 6.86
N PRO A 196 8.33 -4.67 7.23
CA PRO A 196 7.53 -3.46 7.08
C PRO A 196 7.25 -3.15 5.61
N PHE A 197 6.26 -2.29 5.36
CA PHE A 197 5.87 -1.89 4.01
C PHE A 197 6.42 -0.51 3.66
N ILE A 198 6.62 -0.25 2.37
CA ILE A 198 6.87 1.11 1.88
C ILE A 198 5.71 2.02 2.28
N GLY A 199 6.02 3.25 2.67
CA GLY A 199 5.06 4.22 3.19
C GLY A 199 4.79 4.08 4.69
N ALA A 200 5.24 3.01 5.36
CA ALA A 200 5.15 2.90 6.80
C ALA A 200 5.96 4.01 7.49
N ALA A 201 5.36 4.67 8.47
CA ALA A 201 6.06 5.61 9.33
C ALA A 201 6.98 4.83 10.27
N VAL A 202 8.19 5.32 10.48
CA VAL A 202 9.17 4.68 11.36
C VAL A 202 9.53 5.59 12.51
N ALA A 203 9.67 5.00 13.69
CA ALA A 203 10.16 5.67 14.88
C ALA A 203 11.27 4.83 15.52
N GLY A 204 12.30 5.50 16.03
CA GLY A 204 13.47 4.91 16.65
C GLY A 204 14.47 5.97 17.05
N THR A 205 15.50 5.59 17.80
CA THR A 205 16.55 6.52 18.24
C THR A 205 17.24 7.18 17.05
N GLY A 206 17.22 8.51 16.99
CA GLY A 206 17.81 9.29 15.89
C GLY A 206 17.04 9.27 14.58
N ILE A 207 15.79 8.79 14.58
CA ILE A 207 14.87 8.92 13.45
C ILE A 207 13.93 10.10 13.74
N SER A 208 13.88 11.07 12.84
CA SER A 208 12.98 12.22 13.00
C SER A 208 11.52 11.79 12.87
N GLY A 209 10.63 12.45 13.62
CA GLY A 209 9.20 12.19 13.55
C GLY A 209 8.66 12.41 12.14
N GLY A 210 7.78 11.50 11.69
CA GLY A 210 7.19 11.53 10.34
C GLY A 210 8.06 10.95 9.24
N THR A 211 9.24 10.40 9.57
CA THR A 211 10.05 9.64 8.59
C THR A 211 9.30 8.40 8.14
N THR A 212 9.29 8.13 6.83
CA THR A 212 8.66 6.94 6.25
C THR A 212 9.67 6.08 5.51
N ILE A 213 9.31 4.81 5.28
CA ILE A 213 10.06 3.91 4.41
C ILE A 213 9.80 4.31 2.96
N SER A 214 10.86 4.66 2.23
CA SER A 214 10.81 5.01 0.80
C SER A 214 11.22 3.85 -0.10
N GLY A 215 11.98 2.88 0.41
CA GLY A 215 12.41 1.70 -0.35
C GLY A 215 12.91 0.57 0.54
N ILE A 216 12.83 -0.65 0.03
CA ILE A 216 13.30 -1.87 0.69
C ILE A 216 14.12 -2.66 -0.32
N THR A 217 15.35 -3.01 0.04
CA THR A 217 16.23 -3.82 -0.79
C THR A 217 16.25 -5.25 -0.29
N TYR A 218 16.02 -6.20 -1.19
CA TYR A 218 16.05 -7.63 -0.89
C TYR A 218 17.33 -8.28 -1.45
N SER A 219 17.77 -9.37 -0.82
CA SER A 219 18.74 -10.28 -1.42
C SER A 219 18.08 -11.15 -2.49
N PRO A 220 18.86 -11.79 -3.38
CA PRO A 220 18.31 -12.76 -4.33
C PRO A 220 17.52 -13.90 -3.67
N ASN A 221 17.76 -14.15 -2.38
CA ASN A 221 17.06 -15.15 -1.58
C ASN A 221 15.85 -14.58 -0.80
N GLY A 222 15.43 -13.33 -1.10
CA GLY A 222 14.27 -12.69 -0.48
C GLY A 222 14.50 -12.08 0.91
N VAL A 223 15.75 -12.05 1.41
CA VAL A 223 16.05 -11.47 2.74
C VAL A 223 16.16 -9.96 2.64
N VAL A 224 15.53 -9.21 3.55
CA VAL A 224 15.66 -7.74 3.59
C VAL A 224 17.10 -7.36 3.95
N GLN A 225 17.81 -6.71 3.04
CA GLN A 225 19.20 -6.26 3.22
C GLN A 225 19.30 -4.85 3.78
N SER A 226 18.46 -3.94 3.29
CA SER A 226 18.46 -2.55 3.70
C SER A 226 17.09 -1.90 3.52
N ILE A 227 16.83 -0.87 4.33
CA ILE A 227 15.63 -0.04 4.25
C ILE A 227 16.06 1.40 4.03
N THR A 228 15.52 2.05 3.00
CA THR A 228 15.75 3.47 2.74
C THR A 228 14.63 4.29 3.36
N LEU A 229 15.01 5.34 4.06
CA LEU A 229 14.12 6.28 4.73
C LEU A 229 13.88 7.54 3.88
N SER A 230 12.79 8.24 4.15
CA SER A 230 12.48 9.54 3.53
C SER A 230 13.32 10.69 4.07
N ALA A 231 14.03 10.49 5.19
CA ALA A 231 14.89 11.46 5.84
C ALA A 231 16.13 10.77 6.43
N ASN A 232 17.20 11.54 6.62
CA ASN A 232 18.44 11.04 7.19
C ASN A 232 18.30 10.81 8.70
N ALA A 233 18.94 9.76 9.21
CA ALA A 233 19.13 9.58 10.64
C ALA A 233 20.03 10.69 11.21
N THR A 234 19.78 11.10 12.44
CA THR A 234 20.47 12.22 13.12
C THR A 234 21.55 11.76 14.09
N VAL A 235 21.65 10.46 14.35
CA VAL A 235 22.65 9.87 15.25
C VAL A 235 23.17 8.55 14.68
N ASN A 236 24.37 8.16 15.12
CA ASN A 236 24.87 6.81 14.92
C ASN A 236 24.21 5.89 15.95
N GLY A 237 23.77 4.72 15.51
CA GLY A 237 23.13 3.73 16.38
C GLY A 237 23.43 2.33 15.88
N THR A 238 23.63 1.40 16.82
CA THR A 238 23.83 -0.02 16.52
C THR A 238 22.72 -0.81 17.19
N ALA A 239 22.08 -1.70 16.44
CA ALA A 239 20.97 -2.53 16.90
C ALA A 239 19.85 -1.73 17.60
N ILE A 240 19.56 -0.52 17.11
CA ILE A 240 18.47 0.30 17.64
C ILE A 240 17.13 -0.35 17.29
N THR A 241 16.19 -0.29 18.23
CA THR A 241 14.82 -0.73 17.97
C THR A 241 14.09 0.30 17.11
N ILE A 242 13.53 -0.17 16.00
CA ILE A 242 12.69 0.61 15.10
C ILE A 242 11.29 0.02 15.12
N THR A 243 10.30 0.90 15.23
CA THR A 243 8.88 0.54 15.10
C THR A 243 8.33 1.14 13.82
N ALA A 244 7.84 0.31 12.93
CA ALA A 244 7.11 0.70 11.72
C ALA A 244 5.60 0.63 11.96
N THR A 245 4.90 1.71 11.63
CA THR A 245 3.46 1.90 11.83
C THR A 245 2.81 2.50 10.58
N GLY A 246 1.48 2.58 10.56
CA GLY A 246 0.74 3.29 9.50
C GLY A 246 0.51 2.49 8.22
N VAL A 247 1.15 1.33 8.05
CA VAL A 247 0.83 0.36 6.99
C VAL A 247 0.82 -1.04 7.56
N LEU A 248 -0.29 -1.76 7.35
CA LEU A 248 -0.51 -3.12 7.81
C LEU A 248 -0.85 -4.04 6.66
N GLU A 249 -0.69 -5.34 6.89
CA GLU A 249 -1.23 -6.33 5.97
C GLU A 249 -2.74 -6.44 6.17
N ALA A 250 -3.47 -6.43 5.07
CA ALA A 250 -4.91 -6.61 5.03
C ALA A 250 -5.26 -7.80 4.14
N THR A 251 -6.21 -8.62 4.59
CA THR A 251 -6.89 -9.62 3.77
C THR A 251 -8.14 -8.98 3.18
N LEU A 252 -8.16 -8.83 1.86
CA LEU A 252 -9.27 -8.24 1.11
C LEU A 252 -10.17 -9.35 0.57
N MET A 253 -11.49 -9.21 0.72
CA MET A 253 -12.50 -10.13 0.22
C MET A 253 -13.57 -9.39 -0.58
N ARG A 254 -13.13 -8.66 -1.62
CA ARG A 254 -13.95 -7.73 -2.42
C ARG A 254 -14.69 -6.70 -1.55
N PRO A 255 -13.93 -5.81 -0.88
CA PRO A 255 -14.50 -4.92 0.11
C PRO A 255 -15.42 -3.87 -0.51
N PHE A 256 -16.36 -3.40 0.31
CA PHE A 256 -17.34 -2.37 -0.05
C PHE A 256 -17.70 -1.54 1.17
N LEU A 257 -18.22 -0.34 0.92
CA LEU A 257 -18.70 0.56 1.96
C LEU A 257 -20.11 0.15 2.38
N SER A 258 -20.29 -0.30 3.62
CA SER A 258 -21.51 -0.99 4.05
C SER A 258 -22.55 -0.08 4.70
N LYS A 259 -22.17 0.68 5.72
CA LYS A 259 -23.05 1.60 6.46
C LYS A 259 -22.27 2.77 7.03
N VAL A 260 -23.00 3.79 7.47
CA VAL A 260 -22.46 4.83 8.36
C VAL A 260 -22.57 4.32 9.79
N ASN A 261 -21.52 4.48 10.58
CA ASN A 261 -21.45 4.12 11.99
C ASN A 261 -22.02 5.22 12.89
#